data_AF-A0A818I7T8-F1
#
_entry.id   AF-A0A818I7T8-F1
#
_cell.length_a   1.000
_cell.length_b   1.000
_cell.length_c   1.000
_cell.angle_alpha   90.00
_cell.angle_beta   90.00
_cell.angle_gamma   90.00
#
_symmetry.space_group_name_H-M   'P 1'
#
loop_
_entity.id
_entity.type
_entity.pdbx_description
1 polymer ?
#
loop_
_entity_poly.entity_id
_entity_poly.type
_entity_poly.pdbx_seq_one_letter_code
_entity_poly.pdbx_strand_id
1 'polypeptide(L)'
;MTNLQSLSRSAWQSWESVTIIPCLTKNRLSIHLLHRQACLNNQSIYIDPESGLQVLTRYAHLQRGKCCGNQCRHCPYGHINAEINFSRPQKIFNTSYYE
;
A
#
# COMPACT_ATOMS: atom_id res chain seq x y z
N MET A 1 19.55 -15.45 -3.54
CA MET A 1 18.08 -15.41 -3.68
C MET A 1 17.48 -15.36 -2.29
N THR A 2 17.42 -14.18 -1.68
CA THR A 2 16.92 -14.01 -0.31
C THR A 2 15.42 -14.27 -0.31
N ASN A 3 15.03 -15.41 0.25
CA ASN A 3 13.64 -15.77 0.46
C ASN A 3 12.99 -14.70 1.35
N LEU A 4 12.11 -13.87 0.76
CA LEU A 4 11.34 -12.83 1.47
C LEU A 4 10.43 -13.42 2.56
N GLN A 5 10.32 -14.75 2.69
CA GLN A 5 9.67 -15.43 3.81
C GLN A 5 10.46 -15.36 5.13
N SER A 6 11.74 -14.96 5.14
CA SER A 6 12.55 -14.87 6.36
C SER A 6 12.59 -13.47 7.00
N LEU A 7 11.95 -12.46 6.41
CA LEU A 7 11.59 -11.26 7.14
C LEU A 7 10.41 -11.64 8.03
N SER A 8 10.73 -12.06 9.25
CA SER A 8 9.84 -12.45 10.34
C SER A 8 8.46 -11.78 10.27
N ARG A 9 7.40 -12.57 10.49
CA ARG A 9 6.00 -12.10 10.60
C ARG A 9 5.84 -10.84 11.47
N SER A 10 6.78 -10.57 12.39
CA SER A 10 6.80 -9.40 13.27
C SER A 10 7.04 -8.06 12.56
N ALA A 11 7.79 -8.00 11.46
CA ALA A 11 8.02 -6.74 10.73
C ALA A 11 6.76 -6.26 9.98
N TRP A 12 5.98 -7.22 9.44
CA TRP A 12 4.70 -6.96 8.78
C TRP A 12 3.64 -6.48 9.78
N GLN A 13 3.61 -7.09 10.97
CA GLN A 13 2.64 -6.79 12.04
C GLN A 13 2.82 -5.38 12.62
N SER A 14 4.04 -4.84 12.66
CA SER A 14 4.31 -3.52 13.24
C SER A 14 3.78 -2.34 12.43
N TRP A 15 3.54 -2.49 11.13
CA TRP A 15 2.96 -1.42 10.28
C TRP A 15 1.43 -1.44 10.29
N GLU A 16 0.81 -2.61 10.49
CA GLU A 16 -0.64 -2.72 10.65
C GLU A 16 -1.09 -2.30 12.05
N SER A 17 -0.24 -2.46 13.07
CA SER A 17 -0.57 -2.11 14.45
C SER A 17 -0.75 -0.62 14.72
N VAL A 18 -0.32 0.26 13.80
CA VAL A 18 -0.54 1.72 13.90
C VAL A 18 -1.81 2.19 13.18
N THR A 19 -2.49 1.32 12.42
CA THR A 19 -3.75 1.69 11.76
C THR A 19 -4.89 1.62 12.77
N ILE A 20 -5.53 2.76 13.07
CA ILE A 20 -6.73 2.82 13.91
C ILE A 20 -7.94 2.40 13.06
N ILE A 21 -8.07 1.10 12.79
CA ILE A 21 -9.13 0.53 11.93
C ILE A 21 -10.56 0.99 12.30
N PRO A 22 -10.95 1.13 13.59
CA PRO A 22 -12.30 1.55 13.95
C PRO A 22 -12.71 2.95 13.49
N CYS A 23 -11.77 3.85 13.17
CA CYS A 23 -12.07 5.22 12.76
C CYS A 23 -12.04 5.44 11.24
N LEU A 24 -11.89 4.38 10.43
CA LEU A 24 -11.93 4.48 8.98
C LEU A 24 -13.36 4.54 8.46
N THR A 25 -13.60 5.34 7.41
CA THR A 25 -14.85 5.29 6.65
C THR A 25 -15.03 3.91 6.01
N LYS A 26 -16.26 3.52 5.66
CA LYS A 26 -16.54 2.22 5.01
C LYS A 26 -15.66 1.98 3.79
N ASN A 27 -15.47 2.99 2.94
CA ASN A 27 -14.64 2.87 1.75
C ASN A 27 -13.15 2.67 2.12
N ARG A 28 -12.65 3.46 3.08
CA ARG A 28 -11.26 3.34 3.53
C ARG A 28 -10.97 1.97 4.13
N LEU A 29 -11.92 1.44 4.89
CA LEU A 29 -11.87 0.09 5.45
C LEU A 29 -11.82 -0.97 4.35
N SER A 30 -12.70 -0.90 3.34
CA SER A 30 -12.71 -1.84 2.21
C SER A 30 -11.38 -1.86 1.46
N ILE A 31 -10.82 -0.68 1.15
CA ILE A 31 -9.52 -0.54 0.49
C ILE A 31 -8.41 -1.20 1.33
N HIS A 32 -8.38 -0.93 2.63
CA HIS A 32 -7.40 -1.48 3.54
C HIS A 32 -7.50 -3.02 3.63
N LEU A 33 -8.72 -3.56 3.80
CA LEU A 33 -8.95 -5.00 3.91
C LEU A 33 -8.59 -5.75 2.61
N LEU A 34 -8.96 -5.21 1.44
CA LEU A 34 -8.63 -5.81 0.14
C LEU A 34 -7.13 -5.81 -0.12
N HIS A 35 -6.45 -4.69 0.15
CA HIS A 35 -5.00 -4.60 0.05
C HIS A 35 -4.30 -5.60 0.98
N ARG A 36 -4.75 -5.67 2.24
CA ARG A 36 -4.21 -6.59 3.24
C ARG A 36 -4.37 -8.03 2.80
N GLN A 37 -5.57 -8.42 2.37
CA GLN A 37 -5.84 -9.76 1.87
C GLN A 37 -4.97 -10.11 0.66
N ALA A 38 -4.80 -9.18 -0.28
CA ALA A 38 -3.94 -9.38 -1.44
C ALA A 38 -2.45 -9.55 -1.03
N CYS A 39 -1.97 -8.78 -0.06
CA CYS A 39 -0.61 -8.96 0.48
C CYS A 39 -0.43 -10.33 1.15
N LEU A 40 -1.38 -10.77 1.98
CA LEU A 40 -1.35 -12.08 2.62
C LEU A 40 -1.33 -13.23 1.61
N ASN A 41 -1.99 -13.03 0.47
CA ASN A 41 -2.03 -13.99 -0.64
C ASN A 41 -0.86 -13.84 -1.62
N ASN A 42 0.15 -13.01 -1.33
CA ASN A 42 1.26 -12.70 -2.25
C ASN A 42 0.82 -12.17 -3.63
N GLN A 43 -0.35 -11.53 -3.70
CA GLN A 43 -0.87 -10.95 -4.92
C GLN A 43 -0.27 -9.56 -5.15
N SER A 44 0.07 -9.27 -6.40
CA SER A 44 0.68 -7.98 -6.76
C SER A 44 -0.33 -6.85 -6.91
N ILE A 45 -1.61 -7.18 -7.10
CA ILE A 45 -2.69 -6.24 -7.36
C ILE A 45 -3.95 -6.59 -6.57
N TYR A 46 -4.79 -5.59 -6.32
CA TYR A 46 -6.21 -5.75 -6.00
C TYR A 46 -7.02 -4.74 -6.83
N ILE A 47 -8.33 -4.97 -6.94
CA ILE A 47 -9.24 -4.02 -7.60
C ILE A 47 -9.80 -3.06 -6.56
N ASP A 48 -9.62 -1.76 -6.79
CA ASP A 48 -10.21 -0.72 -5.97
C ASP A 48 -11.74 -0.74 -6.13
N PRO A 49 -12.52 -0.95 -5.05
CA PRO A 49 -13.97 -1.09 -5.13
C PRO A 49 -14.68 0.18 -5.58
N GLU A 50 -14.08 1.36 -5.42
CA GLU A 50 -14.68 2.63 -5.83
C GLU A 50 -14.33 2.99 -7.28
N SER A 51 -13.04 2.91 -7.63
CA SER A 51 -12.57 3.33 -8.96
C SER A 51 -12.56 2.23 -10.02
N GLY A 52 -12.63 0.95 -9.62
CA GLY A 52 -12.48 -0.20 -10.51
C GLY A 52 -11.05 -0.41 -11.04
N LEU A 53 -10.10 0.40 -10.58
CA LEU A 53 -8.71 0.35 -11.06
C LEU A 53 -7.91 -0.75 -10.39
N GLN A 54 -6.93 -1.30 -11.11
CA GLN A 54 -5.92 -2.17 -10.53
C GLN A 54 -4.93 -1.35 -9.72
N VAL A 55 -4.80 -1.68 -8.43
CA VAL A 55 -3.89 -1.00 -7.51
C VAL A 55 -2.80 -1.96 -7.06
N LEU A 56 -1.54 -1.53 -7.22
CA LEU A 56 -0.38 -2.29 -6.76
C LEU A 56 -0.37 -2.43 -5.24
N THR A 57 -0.11 -3.65 -4.77
CA THR A 57 0.04 -3.95 -3.36
C THR A 57 1.39 -3.51 -2.82
N ARG A 58 1.50 -3.43 -1.49
CA ARG A 58 2.80 -3.20 -0.84
C ARG A 58 3.76 -4.36 -1.15
N TYR A 59 3.24 -5.59 -1.17
CA TYR A 59 3.99 -6.78 -1.57
C TYR A 59 4.64 -6.59 -2.95
N ALA A 60 3.90 -6.12 -3.96
CA ALA A 60 4.47 -5.85 -5.29
C ALA A 60 5.62 -4.84 -5.25
N HIS A 61 5.49 -3.78 -4.46
CA HIS A 61 6.56 -2.79 -4.31
C HIS A 61 7.79 -3.35 -3.59
N LEU A 62 7.60 -4.19 -2.57
CA LEU A 62 8.70 -4.85 -1.86
C LEU A 62 9.43 -5.84 -2.77
N GLN A 63 8.71 -6.64 -3.57
CA GLN A 63 9.29 -7.51 -4.59
C GLN A 63 10.09 -6.72 -5.64
N ARG A 64 9.61 -5.53 -6.03
CA ARG A 64 10.33 -4.61 -6.92
C ARG A 64 11.59 -4.02 -6.27
N GLY A 65 11.62 -3.87 -4.96
CA GLY A 65 12.76 -3.32 -4.20
C GLY A 65 12.98 -1.82 -4.34
N LYS A 66 12.10 -1.08 -5.04
CA LYS A 66 12.22 0.38 -5.22
C LYS A 66 10.88 1.08 -5.49
N CYS A 67 10.82 2.38 -5.21
CA CYS A 67 9.70 3.24 -5.62
C CYS A 67 9.62 3.32 -7.15
N CYS A 68 8.40 3.20 -7.70
CA CYS A 68 8.18 3.23 -9.15
C CYS A 68 7.91 4.63 -9.73
N GLY A 69 7.81 5.67 -8.89
CA GLY A 69 7.56 7.05 -9.32
C GLY A 69 6.10 7.43 -9.63
N ASN A 70 5.18 6.47 -9.62
CA ASN A 70 3.78 6.68 -10.04
C ASN A 70 2.82 7.09 -8.90
N GLN A 71 3.31 7.57 -7.76
CA GLN A 71 2.48 7.96 -6.60
C GLN A 71 1.45 6.87 -6.20
N CYS A 72 1.88 5.61 -6.13
CA CYS A 72 0.99 4.47 -5.83
C CYS A 72 0.43 4.53 -4.40
N ARG A 73 -0.83 4.11 -4.23
CA ARG A 73 -1.58 4.16 -2.96
C ARG A 73 -0.83 3.51 -1.78
N HIS A 74 -0.11 2.42 -2.02
CA HIS A 74 0.53 1.60 -0.98
C HIS A 74 2.06 1.59 -1.06
N CYS A 75 2.67 2.69 -1.51
CA CYS A 75 4.13 2.76 -1.62
C CYS A 75 4.80 2.68 -0.23
N PRO A 76 5.66 1.67 0.05
CA PRO A 76 6.39 1.59 1.31
C PRO A 76 7.57 2.57 1.40
N TYR A 77 7.93 3.20 0.29
CA TYR A 77 9.12 4.05 0.17
C TYR A 77 8.79 5.54 0.20
N GLY A 78 7.65 5.95 0.74
CA GLY A 78 7.33 7.38 0.90
C GLY A 78 7.34 8.19 -0.39
N HIS A 79 7.03 7.57 -1.53
CA HIS A 79 7.07 8.21 -2.85
C HIS A 79 8.40 8.90 -3.21
N ILE A 80 9.54 8.44 -2.69
CA ILE A 80 10.87 9.08 -2.92
C ILE A 80 11.25 9.32 -4.40
N ASN A 81 10.70 8.53 -5.33
CA ASN A 81 10.97 8.66 -6.77
C ASN A 81 9.81 9.30 -7.55
N ALA A 82 8.76 9.76 -6.87
CA ALA A 82 7.66 10.43 -7.53
C ALA A 82 8.03 11.88 -7.84
N GLU A 83 7.79 12.29 -9.07
CA GLU A 83 7.95 13.69 -9.45
C GLU A 83 6.87 14.55 -8.79
N ILE A 84 7.29 15.69 -8.25
CA ILE A 84 6.37 16.70 -7.75
C ILE A 84 5.70 17.34 -8.98
N ASN A 85 4.41 17.12 -9.10
CA ASN A 85 3.59 17.70 -10.13
C ASN A 85 2.58 18.64 -9.46
N PHE A 86 2.80 19.94 -9.57
CA PHE A 86 1.92 20.95 -8.96
C PHE A 86 0.54 21.04 -9.62
N SER A 87 0.37 20.44 -10.81
CA SER A 87 -0.92 20.36 -11.50
C SER A 87 -1.77 19.16 -11.04
N ARG A 88 -1.21 18.26 -10.24
CA ARG A 88 -1.93 17.11 -9.66
C ARG A 88 -1.93 17.21 -8.13
N PRO A 89 -3.04 16.84 -7.46
CA PRO A 89 -3.05 16.74 -6.01
C PRO A 89 -1.95 15.79 -5.53
N GLN A 90 -1.11 16.26 -4.60
CA GLN A 90 -0.14 15.41 -3.95
C GLN A 90 -0.86 14.49 -2.97
N LYS A 91 -0.48 13.22 -2.94
CA LYS A 91 -1.17 12.26 -2.08
C LYS A 91 -0.78 12.40 -0.62
N ILE A 92 -1.77 12.29 0.26
CA ILE A 92 -1.57 12.44 1.71
C ILE A 92 -1.67 11.06 2.38
N PHE A 93 -0.70 10.74 3.23
CA PHE A 93 -0.74 9.50 4.01
C PHE A 93 -1.77 9.60 5.14
N ASN A 94 -2.85 8.82 5.05
CA ASN A 94 -3.98 8.85 5.97
C ASN A 94 -3.84 7.90 7.18
N THR A 95 -2.62 7.50 7.53
CA THR A 95 -2.24 6.43 8.49
C THR A 95 -2.40 4.99 8.01
N SER A 96 -3.14 4.73 6.94
CA SER A 96 -3.31 3.40 6.33
C SER A 96 -2.64 3.33 4.94
N TYR A 97 -2.86 4.35 4.11
CA TYR A 97 -2.34 4.46 2.76
C TYR A 97 -2.36 5.91 2.26
N TYR A 98 -1.88 6.15 1.04
CA TYR A 98 -1.88 7.47 0.39
C TYR A 98 -3.17 7.72 -0.37
N GLU A 99 -3.91 8.77 -0.02
CA GLU A 99 -5.08 9.27 -0.76
C GLU A 99 -4.70 10.32 -1.80
#